data_AF-A0A1B9IN30-F1
#
_entry.id   AF-A0A1B9IN30-F1
#
_cell.length_a   1.000
_cell.length_b   1.000
_cell.length_c   1.000
_cell.angle_alpha   90.00
_cell.angle_beta   90.00
_cell.angle_gamma   90.00
#
_symmetry.space_group_name_H-M   'P 1'
#
loop_
_entity.id
_entity.type
_entity.pdbx_description
1 polymer ?
#
loop_
_entity_poly.entity_id
_entity_poly.type
_entity_poly.pdbx_seq_one_letter_code
_entity_poly.pdbx_strand_id
1 'polypeptide(L)'
;MLKDLLVHFQALGNILKTQGEIKNSWSQSHHTSQKRFSFSLIMCKHILNAQVAIRAPCCKKFFDCPQCHEESQDHPLRKTMEMAFMCKKCKKAFRKDMTTYEESDEYCPHCDNHYVIEAKEPQAMIGVEGEDARIDARMIKDDRVREDPQRSLFAQKDVSDKIDTPLWQLPGRT
;
A
#
# COMPACT_ATOMS: atom_id res chain seq x y z
N MET A 1 -9.54 -83.97 -14.35
CA MET A 1 -8.81 -83.10 -13.40
C MET A 1 -9.39 -81.70 -13.54
N LEU A 2 -10.48 -81.49 -12.80
CA LEU A 2 -11.51 -80.49 -13.07
C LEU A 2 -11.83 -79.72 -11.78
N LYS A 3 -10.77 -79.38 -11.02
CA LYS A 3 -10.86 -78.68 -9.72
C LYS A 3 -10.11 -77.35 -9.67
N ASP A 4 -9.38 -76.97 -10.72
CA ASP A 4 -8.52 -75.77 -10.71
C ASP A 4 -9.05 -74.59 -11.55
N LEU A 5 -10.29 -74.66 -12.05
CA LEU A 5 -10.94 -73.56 -12.80
C LEU A 5 -12.11 -72.88 -12.05
N LEU A 6 -12.39 -73.28 -10.81
CA LEU A 6 -13.55 -72.78 -10.04
C LEU A 6 -13.20 -71.75 -8.94
N VAL A 7 -11.93 -71.37 -8.76
CA VAL A 7 -11.49 -70.46 -7.68
C VAL A 7 -11.25 -69.03 -8.17
N HIS A 8 -11.17 -68.79 -9.48
CA HIS A 8 -10.92 -67.45 -10.04
C HIS A 8 -12.18 -66.64 -10.39
N PHE A 9 -13.39 -67.22 -10.32
CA PHE A 9 -14.66 -66.50 -10.61
C PHE A 9 -15.44 -66.03 -9.36
N GLN A 10 -14.91 -66.27 -8.16
CA GLN A 10 -15.53 -65.85 -6.88
C GLN A 10 -14.95 -64.53 -6.31
N ALA A 11 -14.14 -63.79 -7.07
CA ALA A 11 -13.59 -62.48 -6.67
C ALA A 11 -14.28 -61.26 -7.32
N LEU A 12 -15.35 -61.45 -8.11
CA LEU A 12 -16.03 -60.35 -8.83
C LEU A 12 -17.55 -60.28 -8.63
N GLY A 13 -18.11 -60.97 -7.63
CA GLY A 13 -19.55 -61.03 -7.46
C GLY A 13 -19.96 -61.21 -6.00
N ASN A 14 -19.81 -60.15 -5.20
CA ASN A 14 -20.43 -59.86 -3.90
C ASN A 14 -19.70 -58.59 -3.40
N ILE A 15 -20.18 -57.36 -3.59
CA ILE A 15 -21.17 -56.70 -2.72
C ILE A 15 -21.81 -55.58 -3.57
N LEU A 16 -22.66 -55.98 -4.51
CA LEU A 16 -23.76 -55.16 -5.02
C LEU A 16 -25.01 -55.72 -4.34
N LYS A 17 -25.38 -55.17 -3.17
CA LYS A 17 -26.70 -55.28 -2.52
C LYS A 17 -26.65 -54.62 -1.13
N THR A 18 -26.90 -53.31 -1.10
CA THR A 18 -27.71 -52.64 -0.07
C THR A 18 -28.07 -51.26 -0.63
N GLN A 19 -29.03 -51.26 -1.56
CA GLN A 19 -29.79 -50.04 -1.84
C GLN A 19 -30.92 -49.93 -0.81
N GLY A 20 -31.08 -48.74 -0.26
CA GLY A 20 -32.37 -48.26 0.22
C GLY A 20 -32.45 -48.01 1.73
N GLU A 21 -32.22 -46.75 2.14
CA GLU A 21 -33.07 -45.94 3.04
C GLU A 21 -32.34 -44.60 3.31
N ILE A 22 -32.59 -43.58 2.50
CA ILE A 22 -33.52 -42.47 2.80
C ILE A 22 -33.14 -41.72 4.09
N LYS A 23 -32.38 -40.62 3.94
CA LYS A 23 -32.80 -39.27 4.38
C LYS A 23 -31.77 -38.20 4.00
N ASN A 24 -32.11 -37.49 2.93
CA ASN A 24 -32.02 -36.03 2.79
C ASN A 24 -31.43 -35.29 4.01
N SER A 25 -30.16 -34.93 3.89
CA SER A 25 -29.66 -33.66 4.39
C SER A 25 -28.69 -33.12 3.34
N TRP A 26 -29.25 -32.40 2.39
CA TRP A 26 -28.55 -31.29 1.74
C TRP A 26 -28.17 -30.30 2.85
N SER A 27 -27.13 -30.61 3.62
CA SER A 27 -26.40 -29.60 4.37
C SER A 27 -25.62 -28.83 3.31
N GLN A 28 -26.29 -27.80 2.81
CA GLN A 28 -25.73 -26.70 2.05
C GLN A 28 -24.32 -26.45 2.56
N SER A 29 -23.33 -26.97 1.84
CA SER A 29 -22.04 -26.33 1.76
C SER A 29 -22.33 -24.98 1.13
N HIS A 30 -22.65 -24.01 1.98
CA HIS A 30 -22.45 -22.61 1.67
C HIS A 30 -20.95 -22.45 1.44
N HIS A 31 -20.53 -22.84 0.24
CA HIS A 31 -19.47 -22.19 -0.47
C HIS A 31 -20.00 -20.77 -0.69
N THR A 32 -20.01 -19.96 0.39
CA THR A 32 -20.16 -18.53 0.30
C THR A 32 -19.08 -18.14 -0.66
N SER A 33 -19.50 -17.80 -1.87
CA SER A 33 -18.70 -17.22 -2.92
C SER A 33 -17.72 -16.29 -2.24
N GLN A 34 -16.49 -16.77 -2.06
CA GLN A 34 -15.36 -15.92 -1.81
C GLN A 34 -15.21 -15.20 -3.16
N LYS A 35 -16.08 -14.20 -3.37
CA LYS A 35 -15.76 -13.07 -4.22
C LYS A 35 -14.43 -12.63 -3.65
N ARG A 36 -13.37 -13.04 -4.33
CA ARG A 36 -12.07 -12.40 -4.26
C ARG A 36 -12.37 -10.99 -4.74
N PHE A 37 -12.90 -10.17 -3.84
CA PHE A 37 -12.76 -8.75 -3.92
C PHE A 37 -11.26 -8.61 -4.04
N SER A 38 -10.83 -8.33 -5.26
CA SER A 38 -9.57 -7.69 -5.57
C SER A 38 -9.59 -6.38 -4.81
N PHE A 39 -9.39 -6.50 -3.50
CA PHE A 39 -9.10 -5.43 -2.58
C PHE A 39 -7.71 -5.01 -3.00
N SER A 40 -7.67 -4.13 -4.00
CA SER A 40 -6.43 -3.57 -4.51
C SER A 40 -5.73 -2.97 -3.31
N LEU A 41 -4.71 -3.67 -2.82
CA LEU A 41 -3.87 -3.31 -1.70
C LEU A 41 -2.96 -2.15 -2.15
N ILE A 42 -3.56 -1.07 -2.61
CA ILE A 42 -2.85 0.17 -2.87
C ILE A 42 -2.62 0.76 -1.49
N MET A 43 -1.38 0.63 -1.02
CA MET A 43 -0.94 1.33 0.18
C MET A 43 -1.28 2.82 0.04
N CYS A 44 -1.83 3.44 1.09
CA CYS A 44 -2.05 4.89 1.09
C CYS A 44 -0.73 5.58 0.78
N LYS A 45 -0.73 6.48 -0.21
CA LYS A 45 0.44 7.30 -0.56
C LYS A 45 0.80 8.29 0.55
N HIS A 46 -0.18 8.62 1.39
CA HIS A 46 -0.06 9.62 2.45
C HIS A 46 0.43 9.05 3.79
N ILE A 47 -0.07 7.87 4.19
CA ILE A 47 0.28 7.19 5.44
C ILE A 47 0.74 5.77 5.11
N LEU A 48 2.06 5.57 5.07
CA LEU A 48 2.66 4.31 4.64
C LEU A 48 2.39 3.16 5.61
N ASN A 49 2.19 3.46 6.89
CA ASN A 49 1.98 2.49 7.97
C ASN A 49 0.51 2.34 8.39
N ALA A 50 -0.45 2.76 7.55
CA ALA A 50 -1.87 2.66 7.86
C ALA A 50 -2.32 1.19 8.06
N GLN A 51 -2.68 0.83 9.30
CA GLN A 51 -3.05 -0.53 9.71
C GLN A 51 -4.53 -0.87 9.56
N VAL A 52 -5.38 0.14 9.50
CA VAL A 52 -6.84 0.02 9.35
C VAL A 52 -7.31 0.83 8.15
N ALA A 53 -8.43 0.43 7.57
CA ALA A 53 -9.19 1.24 6.63
C ALA A 53 -10.46 1.75 7.32
N ILE A 54 -10.74 3.04 7.18
CA ILE A 54 -11.88 3.73 7.78
C ILE A 54 -13.03 3.77 6.78
N ARG A 55 -14.24 3.42 7.22
CA ARG A 55 -15.44 3.57 6.40
C ARG A 55 -15.89 5.02 6.39
N ALA A 56 -15.89 5.63 5.22
CA ALA A 56 -16.45 6.97 5.04
C ALA A 56 -18.00 6.91 5.06
N PRO A 57 -18.68 7.65 5.97
CA PRO A 57 -20.15 7.61 6.07
C PRO A 57 -20.85 8.27 4.88
N CYS A 58 -20.16 9.15 4.15
CA CYS A 58 -20.69 9.84 2.95
C CYS A 58 -20.88 8.90 1.76
N CYS A 59 -19.89 8.09 1.42
CA CYS A 59 -19.91 7.22 0.23
C CYS A 59 -19.94 5.72 0.55
N LYS A 60 -19.92 5.35 1.85
CA LYS A 60 -19.96 3.97 2.35
C LYS A 60 -18.80 3.08 1.87
N LYS A 61 -17.73 3.69 1.36
CA LYS A 61 -16.48 3.04 0.92
C LYS A 61 -15.43 3.09 2.03
N PHE A 62 -14.42 2.23 1.92
CA PHE A 62 -13.29 2.19 2.86
C PHE A 62 -12.10 2.91 2.26
N PHE A 63 -11.46 3.76 3.07
CA PHE A 63 -10.25 4.48 2.74
C PHE A 63 -9.26 4.41 3.89
N ASP A 64 -7.97 4.42 3.59
CA ASP A 64 -6.92 4.35 4.60
C ASP A 64 -6.71 5.67 5.34
N CYS A 65 -6.97 6.79 4.66
CA CYS A 65 -6.59 8.12 5.09
C CYS A 65 -7.59 9.15 4.49
N PRO A 66 -7.89 10.27 5.17
CA PRO A 66 -8.85 11.28 4.67
C PRO A 66 -8.47 11.85 3.30
N GLN A 67 -7.17 12.06 3.05
CA GLN A 67 -6.65 12.55 1.77
C GLN A 67 -6.97 11.58 0.61
N CYS A 68 -6.90 10.25 0.82
CA CYS A 68 -7.33 9.31 -0.21
C CYS A 68 -8.84 9.34 -0.48
N HIS A 69 -9.67 9.78 0.47
CA HIS A 69 -11.08 10.02 0.21
C HIS A 69 -11.25 11.26 -0.68
N GLU A 70 -10.56 12.36 -0.39
CA GLU A 70 -10.61 13.61 -1.17
C GLU A 70 -10.11 13.43 -2.61
N GLU A 71 -9.04 12.64 -2.83
CA GLU A 71 -8.55 12.34 -4.17
C GLU A 71 -9.52 11.49 -5.01
N SER A 72 -10.36 10.69 -4.35
CA SER A 72 -11.23 9.72 -5.03
C SER A 72 -12.68 10.14 -5.12
N GLN A 73 -13.10 11.15 -4.35
CA GLN A 73 -14.48 11.60 -4.25
C GLN A 73 -14.57 13.13 -4.31
N ASP A 74 -15.56 13.65 -5.05
CA ASP A 74 -15.76 15.09 -5.25
C ASP A 74 -16.51 15.81 -4.09
N HIS A 75 -16.48 15.26 -2.88
CA HIS A 75 -17.23 15.82 -1.73
C HIS A 75 -16.42 15.73 -0.43
N PRO A 76 -16.67 16.64 0.54
CA PRO A 76 -15.97 16.62 1.82
C PRO A 76 -16.41 15.43 2.68
N LEU A 77 -15.48 14.90 3.48
CA LEU A 77 -15.75 13.79 4.40
C LEU A 77 -16.72 14.22 5.51
N ARG A 78 -17.85 13.51 5.63
CA ARG A 78 -18.82 13.75 6.70
C ARG A 78 -18.27 13.18 8.02
N LYS A 79 -18.25 14.02 9.07
CA LYS A 79 -17.83 13.64 10.42
C LYS A 79 -18.99 12.97 11.16
N THR A 80 -18.72 11.84 11.80
CA THR A 80 -19.66 11.10 12.67
C THR A 80 -18.93 10.67 13.94
N MET A 81 -19.69 10.52 15.04
CA MET A 81 -19.11 10.05 16.32
C MET A 81 -18.87 8.54 16.32
N GLU A 82 -19.69 7.78 15.61
CA GLU A 82 -19.47 6.35 15.39
C GLU A 82 -18.58 6.16 14.15
N MET A 83 -17.45 5.49 14.31
CA MET A 83 -16.52 5.17 13.24
C MET A 83 -16.46 3.65 13.03
N ALA A 84 -16.54 3.23 11.77
CA ALA A 84 -16.37 1.83 11.40
C ALA A 84 -15.00 1.63 10.77
N PHE A 85 -14.22 0.72 11.35
CA PHE A 85 -12.87 0.39 10.92
C PHE A 85 -12.83 -1.01 10.33
N MET A 86 -11.87 -1.26 9.46
CA MET A 86 -11.55 -2.57 8.95
C MET A 86 -10.07 -2.82 9.16
N CYS A 87 -9.75 -3.80 10.00
CA CYS A 87 -8.36 -4.15 10.28
C CYS A 87 -7.72 -4.83 9.08
N LYS A 88 -6.55 -4.37 8.62
CA LYS A 88 -5.87 -5.00 7.48
C LYS A 88 -5.24 -6.35 7.83
N LYS A 89 -4.88 -6.58 9.11
CA LYS A 89 -4.33 -7.86 9.58
C LYS A 89 -5.37 -8.98 9.55
N CYS A 90 -6.52 -8.78 10.21
CA CYS A 90 -7.55 -9.82 10.31
C CYS A 90 -8.69 -9.68 9.30
N LYS A 91 -8.76 -8.58 8.54
CA LYS A 91 -9.80 -8.26 7.54
C LYS A 91 -11.23 -8.25 8.09
N LYS A 92 -11.38 -8.15 9.43
CA LYS A 92 -12.68 -8.02 10.09
C LYS A 92 -13.00 -6.55 10.29
N ALA A 93 -14.27 -6.21 10.03
CA ALA A 93 -14.80 -4.88 10.28
C ALA A 93 -15.34 -4.81 11.71
N PHE A 94 -15.00 -3.73 12.41
CA PHE A 94 -15.48 -3.43 13.76
C PHE A 94 -15.92 -1.96 13.83
N ARG A 95 -16.67 -1.61 14.87
CA ARG A 95 -17.17 -0.26 15.09
C ARG A 95 -16.70 0.23 16.44
N LYS A 96 -16.36 1.51 16.51
CA LYS A 96 -15.95 2.16 17.74
C LYS A 96 -16.56 3.56 17.81
N ASP A 97 -17.02 3.90 19.00
CA ASP A 97 -17.61 5.21 19.29
C ASP A 97 -16.51 6.14 19.81
N MET A 98 -16.35 7.29 19.17
CA MET A 98 -15.31 8.26 19.49
C MET A 98 -15.65 9.13 20.71
N THR A 99 -16.84 8.99 21.30
CA THR A 99 -17.26 9.73 22.50
C THR A 99 -16.57 9.24 23.77
N THR A 100 -16.23 7.95 23.82
CA THR A 100 -15.68 7.28 25.00
C THR A 100 -14.45 6.50 24.53
N TYR A 101 -13.35 7.24 24.39
CA TYR A 101 -12.08 6.71 23.90
C TYR A 101 -11.19 6.35 25.09
N GLU A 102 -10.94 5.05 25.28
CA GLU A 102 -10.08 4.50 26.33
C GLU A 102 -8.87 3.80 25.70
N GLU A 103 -7.81 3.56 26.48
CA GLU A 103 -6.56 2.93 25.98
C GLU A 103 -6.79 1.51 25.41
N SER A 104 -7.82 0.81 25.90
CA SER A 104 -8.21 -0.51 25.36
C SER A 104 -8.69 -0.43 23.90
N ASP A 105 -9.09 0.76 23.44
CA ASP A 105 -9.64 0.97 22.11
C ASP A 105 -8.58 1.16 21.05
N GLU A 106 -7.30 1.28 21.42
CA GLU A 106 -6.20 1.39 20.48
C GLU A 106 -5.91 0.08 19.72
N TYR A 107 -6.56 -1.00 20.15
CA TYR A 107 -6.36 -2.36 19.65
C TYR A 107 -7.59 -2.87 18.91
N CYS A 108 -7.34 -3.70 17.89
CA CYS A 108 -8.39 -4.42 17.19
C CYS A 108 -8.98 -5.53 18.08
N PRO A 109 -10.31 -5.59 18.31
CA PRO A 109 -10.95 -6.58 19.20
C PRO A 109 -10.90 -8.03 18.67
N HIS A 110 -10.31 -8.24 17.50
CA HIS A 110 -10.25 -9.55 16.86
C HIS A 110 -8.85 -10.15 16.75
N CYS A 111 -7.80 -9.34 16.85
CA CYS A 111 -6.41 -9.81 16.66
C CYS A 111 -5.38 -8.97 17.41
N ASP A 112 -5.82 -8.13 18.36
CA ASP A 112 -5.00 -7.29 19.23
C ASP A 112 -3.96 -6.45 18.48
N ASN A 113 -4.29 -6.06 17.26
CA ASN A 113 -3.43 -5.20 16.47
C ASN A 113 -3.59 -3.75 16.92
N HIS A 114 -2.51 -3.15 17.43
CA HIS A 114 -2.44 -1.73 17.73
C HIS A 114 -2.53 -0.93 16.42
N TYR A 115 -3.60 -0.16 16.25
CA TYR A 115 -3.85 0.57 15.01
C TYR A 115 -3.62 2.08 15.12
N VAL A 116 -3.38 2.57 16.34
CA VAL A 116 -3.10 3.97 16.65
C VAL A 116 -1.59 4.14 16.73
N ILE A 117 -0.95 4.27 15.58
CA ILE A 117 0.51 4.39 15.46
C ILE A 117 0.85 5.75 14.84
N GLU A 118 1.99 6.31 15.25
CA GLU A 118 2.55 7.52 14.64
C GLU A 118 2.62 7.40 13.12
N ALA A 119 2.03 8.36 12.40
CA ALA A 119 1.96 8.34 10.95
C ALA A 119 3.34 8.51 10.32
N LYS A 120 3.72 7.58 9.43
CA LYS A 120 4.93 7.69 8.61
C LYS A 120 4.58 8.32 7.27
N GLU A 121 5.00 9.57 7.10
CA GLU A 121 4.88 10.31 5.84
C GLU A 121 6.06 10.00 4.91
N PRO A 122 5.86 10.00 3.58
CA PRO A 122 6.94 9.80 2.63
C PRO A 122 7.92 10.99 2.68
N GLN A 123 9.12 10.76 3.18
CA GLN A 123 10.20 11.75 3.13
C GLN A 123 10.87 11.70 1.75
N ALA A 124 10.75 12.78 0.98
CA ALA A 124 11.45 12.94 -0.28
C ALA A 124 12.94 13.22 -0.02
N MET A 125 13.75 12.15 0.10
CA MET A 125 15.20 12.28 0.08
C MET A 125 15.65 12.48 -1.38
N ILE A 126 16.19 13.66 -1.70
CA ILE A 126 16.82 13.91 -3.00
C ILE A 126 18.23 13.30 -2.96
N GLY A 127 18.38 12.13 -3.57
CA GLY A 127 19.70 11.52 -3.77
C GLY A 127 20.41 12.25 -4.90
N VAL A 128 21.47 13.00 -4.61
CA VAL A 128 22.39 13.46 -5.66
C VAL A 128 23.27 12.26 -5.99
N GLU A 129 22.91 11.51 -7.01
CA GLU A 129 23.72 10.42 -7.55
C GLU A 129 24.95 11.02 -8.23
N GLY A 130 26.05 11.15 -7.49
CA GLY A 130 27.35 11.54 -8.02
C GLY A 130 27.96 10.34 -8.75
N GLU A 131 27.62 10.16 -10.02
CA GLU A 131 27.96 8.95 -10.78
C GLU A 131 29.47 8.82 -11.04
N ASP A 132 30.24 9.92 -11.14
CA ASP A 132 31.71 9.84 -11.18
C ASP A 132 32.39 11.20 -10.87
N ALA A 133 33.29 11.21 -9.88
CA ALA A 133 34.10 12.36 -9.49
C ALA A 133 35.07 12.82 -10.61
N ARG A 134 35.37 11.95 -11.59
CA ARG A 134 36.27 12.26 -12.71
C ARG A 134 35.58 13.03 -13.84
N ILE A 135 34.27 12.88 -14.00
CA ILE A 135 33.50 13.42 -15.13
C ILE A 135 32.84 14.75 -14.73
N ASP A 136 32.33 14.86 -13.50
CA ASP A 136 31.72 16.10 -12.99
C ASP A 136 32.67 16.86 -12.04
N ALA A 137 33.65 17.56 -12.63
CA ALA A 137 34.56 18.48 -11.90
C ALA A 137 33.84 19.64 -11.19
N ARG A 138 32.52 19.81 -11.40
CA ARG A 138 31.69 20.83 -10.74
C ARG A 138 31.32 20.48 -9.29
N MET A 139 31.38 19.21 -8.92
CA MET A 139 31.00 18.73 -7.57
C MET A 139 32.20 18.66 -6.61
N ILE A 140 33.42 18.77 -7.11
CA ILE A 140 34.64 18.79 -6.28
C ILE A 140 35.06 20.24 -6.07
N LYS A 141 35.07 20.66 -4.81
CA LYS A 141 35.60 21.97 -4.41
C LYS A 141 37.12 21.89 -4.32
N ASP A 142 37.82 22.67 -5.15
CA ASP A 142 39.28 22.80 -5.06
C ASP A 142 39.65 23.95 -4.10
N ASP A 143 40.22 23.61 -2.95
CA ASP A 143 40.61 24.58 -1.91
C ASP A 143 41.79 25.49 -2.32
N ARG A 144 42.46 25.22 -3.45
CA ARG A 144 43.58 26.04 -3.95
C ARG A 144 43.12 27.26 -4.72
N VAL A 145 41.89 27.25 -5.22
CA VAL A 145 41.32 28.36 -5.98
C VAL A 145 40.64 29.32 -5.01
N ARG A 146 41.05 30.60 -5.04
CA ARG A 146 40.42 31.64 -4.21
C ARG A 146 38.97 31.80 -4.66
N GLU A 147 38.03 31.60 -3.74
CA GLU A 147 36.60 31.81 -4.04
C GLU A 147 36.36 33.27 -4.42
N ASP A 148 35.92 33.49 -5.67
CA ASP A 148 35.44 34.81 -6.07
C ASP A 148 34.04 35.02 -5.47
N PRO A 149 33.85 36.02 -4.59
CA PRO A 149 32.56 36.27 -3.92
C PRO A 149 31.42 36.57 -4.91
N GLN A 150 31.77 37.03 -6.12
CA GLN A 150 30.89 37.33 -7.25
C GLN A 150 30.23 36.09 -7.89
N ARG A 151 30.75 34.88 -7.64
CA ARG A 151 30.17 33.62 -8.18
C ARG A 151 29.28 32.87 -7.19
N SER A 152 29.10 33.40 -5.98
CA SER A 152 28.23 32.81 -4.97
C SER A 152 26.75 33.08 -5.28
N LEU A 153 25.88 32.08 -5.09
CA LEU A 153 24.43 32.21 -5.30
C LEU A 153 23.77 33.24 -4.35
N PHE A 154 24.49 33.70 -3.33
CA PHE A 154 24.03 34.68 -2.34
C PHE A 154 24.53 36.10 -2.61
N ALA A 155 25.43 36.31 -3.59
CA ALA A 155 25.81 37.64 -4.03
C ALA A 155 24.80 38.13 -5.08
N GLN A 156 23.94 39.07 -4.70
CA GLN A 156 22.89 39.64 -5.57
C GLN A 156 23.41 40.62 -6.64
N LYS A 157 24.73 40.67 -6.88
CA LYS A 157 25.31 41.44 -7.98
C LYS A 157 25.75 40.46 -9.06
N ASP A 158 25.72 40.87 -10.32
CA ASP A 158 26.30 40.15 -11.47
C ASP A 158 25.33 39.26 -12.30
N VAL A 159 24.03 39.58 -12.34
CA VAL A 159 23.18 39.17 -13.49
C VAL A 159 23.34 40.13 -14.68
N SER A 160 23.60 41.43 -14.44
CA SER A 160 23.72 42.42 -15.51
C SER A 160 24.96 42.27 -16.39
N ASP A 161 26.13 41.93 -15.82
CA ASP A 161 27.40 41.94 -16.57
C ASP A 161 27.50 40.84 -17.64
N LYS A 162 26.69 39.78 -17.52
CA LYS A 162 26.63 38.68 -18.51
C LYS A 162 25.71 38.98 -19.69
N ILE A 163 24.84 39.99 -19.58
CA ILE A 163 23.89 40.38 -20.63
C ILE A 163 24.53 41.36 -21.62
N ASP A 164 25.48 42.18 -21.15
CA ASP A 164 26.14 43.21 -21.94
C ASP A 164 27.45 42.76 -22.61
N THR A 165 27.82 41.47 -22.52
CA THR A 165 29.02 40.97 -23.20
C THR A 165 28.75 40.86 -24.71
N PRO A 166 29.38 41.68 -25.56
CA PRO A 166 29.12 41.64 -26.99
C PRO A 166 29.67 40.35 -27.61
N LEU A 167 28.94 39.82 -28.60
CA LEU A 167 29.11 38.48 -29.20
C LEU A 167 30.54 38.13 -29.67
N TRP A 168 31.39 39.14 -29.91
CA TRP A 168 32.77 38.99 -30.36
C TRP A 168 33.78 38.67 -29.24
N GLN A 169 33.39 38.74 -27.97
CA GLN A 169 34.26 38.43 -26.81
C GLN A 169 34.17 36.97 -26.33
N LEU A 170 33.37 36.13 -26.99
CA LEU A 170 33.22 34.73 -26.60
C LEU A 170 34.40 33.88 -27.12
N PRO A 171 35.13 33.15 -26.26
CA PRO A 171 36.24 32.32 -26.70
C PRO A 171 35.75 31.14 -27.54
N GLY A 172 36.34 30.94 -28.72
CA GLY A 172 36.13 29.74 -29.55
C GLY A 172 35.47 29.95 -30.92
N ARG A 173 35.59 31.13 -31.55
CA ARG A 173 35.20 31.31 -32.96
C ARG A 173 36.40 31.76 -33.82
N THR A 174 37.23 30.80 -34.19
CA THR A 174 38.10 30.81 -35.39
C THR A 174 37.71 29.64 -36.25
#